data_AF-A0A227IZM7-F1
#
_entry.id   AF-A0A227IZM7-F1
#
_cell.length_a   1.000
_cell.length_b   1.000
_cell.length_c   1.000
_cell.angle_alpha   90.00
_cell.angle_beta   90.00
_cell.angle_gamma   90.00
#
_symmetry.space_group_name_H-M   'P 1'
#
loop_
_entity.id
_entity.type
_entity.pdbx_description
1 polymer ?
#
loop_
_entity_poly.entity_id
_entity_poly.type
_entity_poly.pdbx_seq_one_letter_code
_entity_poly.pdbx_strand_id
1 'polypeptide(L)'
;VVSVNGKSIDTFSELRAKVATLGAGKKITLGVIRDGKSKSFDVTLGESTNMKAKAETLHEGLKGAELSNTTPSDAIQGVKVSSVAE
;
A
#
# COMPACT_ATOMS: atom_id res chain seq x y z
N VAL A 1 -8.50 15.22 -4.87
CA VAL A 1 -8.18 14.44 -6.09
C VAL A 1 -9.48 14.31 -6.84
N VAL A 2 -9.46 14.49 -8.17
CA VAL A 2 -10.67 14.51 -9.01
C VAL A 2 -10.66 13.44 -10.09
N SER A 3 -9.50 12.83 -10.39
CA SER A 3 -9.42 11.71 -11.33
C SER A 3 -8.24 10.79 -11.03
N VAL A 4 -8.36 9.53 -11.45
CA VAL A 4 -7.32 8.49 -11.40
C VAL A 4 -7.24 7.82 -12.78
N ASN A 5 -6.05 7.81 -13.39
CA ASN A 5 -5.80 7.27 -14.73
C ASN A 5 -6.78 7.82 -15.79
N GLY A 6 -7.05 9.13 -15.75
CA GLY A 6 -7.96 9.80 -16.68
C GLY A 6 -9.46 9.56 -16.42
N LYS A 7 -9.81 8.72 -15.44
CA LYS A 7 -11.22 8.52 -15.03
C LYS A 7 -11.55 9.42 -13.86
N SER A 8 -12.59 10.23 -13.98
CA SER A 8 -13.11 11.04 -12.88
C SER A 8 -13.54 10.17 -11.71
N ILE A 9 -13.40 10.71 -10.51
CA ILE A 9 -13.90 10.14 -9.27
C ILE A 9 -14.76 11.18 -8.55
N ASP A 10 -15.90 10.73 -8.03
CA ASP A 10 -16.84 11.63 -7.36
C ASP A 10 -16.68 11.57 -5.83
N THR A 11 -16.18 10.44 -5.32
CA THR A 11 -16.05 10.21 -3.87
C THR A 11 -14.64 9.82 -3.44
N PHE A 12 -14.32 10.08 -2.18
CA PHE A 12 -13.08 9.60 -1.58
C PHE A 12 -13.03 8.07 -1.48
N SER A 13 -14.18 7.42 -1.30
CA SER A 13 -14.29 5.95 -1.28
C SER A 13 -13.90 5.33 -2.62
N GLU A 14 -14.26 5.95 -3.74
CA GLU A 14 -13.84 5.51 -5.07
C GLU A 14 -12.32 5.60 -5.26
N LEU A 15 -11.71 6.69 -4.77
CA LEU A 15 -10.24 6.81 -4.79
C LEU A 15 -9.62 5.63 -4.06
N ARG A 16 -10.06 5.37 -2.82
CA ARG A 16 -9.56 4.25 -2.00
C ARG A 16 -9.75 2.92 -2.71
N ALA A 17 -10.95 2.65 -3.25
CA ALA A 17 -11.25 1.40 -3.93
C ALA A 17 -10.36 1.19 -5.15
N LYS A 18 -10.23 2.20 -6.02
CA LYS A 18 -9.36 2.13 -7.21
C LYS A 18 -7.90 1.90 -6.80
N VAL A 19 -7.38 2.64 -5.83
CA VAL A 19 -6.01 2.47 -5.33
C VAL A 19 -5.80 1.10 -4.71
N ALA A 20 -6.75 0.59 -3.91
CA ALA A 20 -6.64 -0.72 -3.26
C ALA A 20 -6.65 -1.90 -4.25
N THR A 21 -7.35 -1.76 -5.38
CA THR A 21 -7.34 -2.80 -6.44
C THR A 21 -6.10 -2.75 -7.33
N LEU A 22 -5.33 -1.68 -7.27
CA LEU A 22 -4.10 -1.52 -8.04
C LEU A 22 -2.92 -2.00 -7.19
N GLY A 23 -2.18 -2.98 -7.71
CA GLY A 23 -1.02 -3.51 -7.00
C GLY A 23 0.04 -2.45 -6.72
N ALA A 24 0.81 -2.68 -5.65
CA ALA A 24 1.98 -1.86 -5.32
C ALA A 24 2.99 -1.81 -6.48
N GLY A 25 3.75 -0.72 -6.57
CA GLY A 25 4.73 -0.48 -7.62
C GLY A 25 4.13 -0.02 -8.96
N LYS A 26 2.80 0.00 -9.13
CA LYS A 26 2.16 0.51 -10.34
C LYS A 26 2.27 2.04 -10.40
N LYS A 27 2.57 2.57 -11.60
CA LYS A 27 2.47 3.99 -11.91
C LYS A 27 1.03 4.35 -12.25
N ILE A 28 0.52 5.41 -11.64
CA ILE A 28 -0.81 5.94 -11.89
C ILE A 28 -0.74 7.46 -12.07
N THR A 29 -1.70 8.00 -12.81
CA THR A 29 -1.83 9.46 -13.01
C THR A 29 -2.98 9.97 -12.16
N LEU A 30 -2.71 10.93 -11.28
CA LEU A 30 -3.70 11.59 -10.42
C LEU A 30 -4.02 12.99 -10.94
N GLY A 31 -5.30 13.23 -11.25
CA GLY A 31 -5.80 14.59 -11.46
C GLY A 31 -6.17 15.24 -10.14
N VAL A 32 -5.66 16.44 -9.89
CA VAL A 32 -5.85 17.19 -8.64
C VAL A 32 -6.17 18.63 -8.97
N ILE A 33 -7.17 19.20 -8.29
CA ILE A 33 -7.38 20.65 -8.26
C ILE A 33 -6.65 21.19 -7.04
N ARG A 34 -5.68 22.10 -7.25
CA ARG A 34 -4.95 22.78 -6.19
C ARG A 34 -4.80 24.25 -6.56
N ASP A 35 -5.16 25.14 -5.65
CA ASP A 35 -5.14 26.60 -5.86
C ASP A 35 -6.02 27.03 -7.06
N GLY A 36 -7.17 26.36 -7.24
CA GLY A 36 -8.09 26.60 -8.36
C GLY A 36 -7.60 26.09 -9.72
N LYS A 37 -6.42 25.49 -9.81
CA LYS A 37 -5.85 24.98 -11.07
C LYS A 37 -5.87 23.46 -11.11
N SER A 38 -6.24 22.91 -12.25
CA SER A 38 -6.09 21.47 -12.53
C SER A 38 -4.61 21.13 -12.76
N LYS A 39 -4.12 20.15 -12.01
CA LYS A 39 -2.75 19.62 -12.06
C LYS A 39 -2.83 18.11 -12.22
N SER A 40 -1.88 17.54 -12.96
CA SER A 40 -1.72 16.10 -13.13
C SER A 40 -0.41 15.66 -12.49
N PHE A 41 -0.43 14.55 -11.76
CA PHE A 41 0.75 13.98 -11.12
C PHE A 41 0.88 12.50 -11.45
N ASP A 42 2.01 12.11 -12.02
CA ASP A 42 2.38 10.71 -12.15
C ASP A 42 3.05 10.23 -10.87
N VAL A 43 2.41 9.27 -10.20
CA VAL A 43 2.87 8.74 -8.91
C VAL A 43 3.02 7.23 -8.99
N THR A 44 3.91 6.68 -8.19
CA THR A 44 4.06 5.23 -8.01
C THR A 44 3.35 4.82 -6.74
N LEU A 45 2.50 3.80 -6.81
CA LEU A 45 1.82 3.24 -5.64
C LEU A 45 2.85 2.58 -4.72
N GLY A 46 2.92 3.05 -3.47
CA GLY A 46 3.70 2.40 -2.43
C GLY A 46 3.07 1.09 -1.99
N GLU A 47 3.88 0.20 -1.43
CA GLU A 47 3.37 -0.94 -0.68
C GLU A 47 2.61 -0.46 0.56
N SER A 48 1.51 -1.12 0.89
CA SER A 48 0.86 -0.88 2.18
C SER A 48 1.81 -1.29 3.29
N THR A 49 2.32 -0.31 4.03
CA THR A 49 3.18 -0.53 5.21
C THR A 49 2.45 -1.22 6.37
N ASN A 50 1.14 -1.42 6.24
CA ASN A 50 0.29 -2.07 7.22
C ASN A 50 0.24 -3.60 7.02
N MET A 51 1.40 -4.23 7.03
CA MET A 51 1.52 -5.69 7.16
C MET A 51 2.59 -6.05 8.20
N LYS A 52 2.64 -5.29 9.30
CA LYS A 52 3.18 -5.82 10.54
C LYS A 52 2.07 -6.63 11.20
N ALA A 53 1.96 -7.91 10.82
CA ALA A 53 1.04 -8.81 11.49
C ALA A 53 1.72 -9.31 12.76
N LYS A 54 1.04 -9.19 13.90
CA LYS A 54 1.49 -9.85 15.12
C LYS A 54 1.30 -11.35 14.95
N ALA A 55 2.39 -12.11 14.99
CA ALA A 55 2.35 -13.53 14.66
C ALA A 55 1.58 -14.37 15.69
N GLU A 56 1.40 -13.84 16.91
CA GLU A 56 0.56 -14.42 17.97
C GLU A 56 -0.90 -14.66 17.53
N THR A 57 -1.39 -13.90 16.54
CA THR A 57 -2.74 -14.09 15.99
C THR A 57 -2.86 -15.34 15.11
N LEU A 58 -1.74 -15.90 14.66
CA LEU A 58 -1.68 -17.11 13.83
C LEU A 58 -1.46 -18.37 14.69
N HIS A 59 -0.57 -18.29 15.68
CA HIS A 59 -0.24 -19.42 16.55
C HIS A 59 0.45 -18.96 17.84
N GLU A 60 0.20 -19.62 18.96
CA GLU A 60 0.80 -19.26 20.26
C GLU A 60 2.33 -19.38 20.28
N GLY A 61 2.87 -20.37 19.58
CA GLY A 61 4.32 -20.55 19.42
C GLY A 61 5.03 -19.45 18.62
N LEU A 62 4.27 -18.49 18.06
CA LEU A 62 4.81 -17.31 17.38
C LEU A 62 4.63 -16.03 18.21
N LYS A 63 4.28 -16.15 19.50
CA LYS A 63 4.27 -15.01 20.42
C LYS A 63 5.61 -14.29 20.41
N GLY A 64 5.55 -12.96 20.40
CA GLY A 64 6.72 -12.09 20.30
C GLY A 64 7.22 -11.82 18.88
N ALA A 65 6.88 -12.64 17.88
CA ALA A 65 7.35 -12.40 16.51
C ALA A 65 6.51 -11.33 15.76
N GLU A 66 7.20 -10.36 15.15
CA GLU A 66 6.63 -9.49 14.13
C GLU A 66 6.92 -10.07 12.74
N LEU A 67 5.88 -10.22 11.93
CA LEU A 67 6.00 -10.63 10.54
C LEU A 67 5.85 -9.45 9.61
N SER A 68 6.63 -9.44 8.54
CA SER A 68 6.59 -8.45 7.47
C SER A 68 6.77 -9.12 6.11
N ASN A 69 6.31 -8.49 5.04
CA ASN A 69 6.59 -9.00 3.70
C ASN A 69 8.05 -8.78 3.31
N THR A 70 8.56 -9.69 2.49
CA THR A 70 9.84 -9.53 1.81
C THR A 70 9.75 -8.45 0.74
N THR A 71 10.82 -7.68 0.56
CA THR A 71 10.93 -6.64 -0.46
C THR A 71 11.66 -7.19 -1.69
N PRO A 72 11.71 -6.44 -2.82
CA PRO A 72 12.49 -6.82 -3.99
C PRO A 72 14.00 -6.99 -3.74
N SER A 73 14.50 -6.58 -2.57
CA SER A 73 15.89 -6.77 -2.15
C SER A 73 16.14 -8.09 -1.41
N ASP A 74 15.09 -8.81 -1.03
CA ASP A 74 15.20 -10.11 -0.37
C ASP A 74 15.30 -11.24 -1.43
N ALA A 75 16.03 -12.32 -1.11
CA ALA A 75 16.30 -13.41 -2.04
C ALA A 75 15.07 -14.27 -2.39
N ILE A 76 14.05 -14.25 -1.54
CA ILE A 76 12.85 -15.08 -1.65
C ILE A 76 11.64 -14.18 -1.44
N GLN A 77 10.64 -14.31 -2.30
CA GLN A 77 9.36 -13.64 -2.13
C GLN A 77 8.51 -14.40 -1.10
N GLY A 78 8.08 -13.73 -0.03
CA GLY A 78 7.27 -14.32 1.03
C GLY A 78 7.09 -13.39 2.24
N VAL A 79 6.96 -14.01 3.41
CA VAL A 79 6.84 -13.34 4.71
C VAL A 79 8.10 -13.64 5.51
N LYS A 80 8.71 -12.61 6.11
CA LYS A 80 9.90 -12.71 6.95
C LYS A 80 9.62 -12.20 8.36
N VAL A 81 10.36 -12.74 9.33
CA VAL A 81 10.34 -12.26 10.71
C VAL A 81 11.16 -10.97 10.77
N SER A 82 10.52 -9.85 11.10
CA SER A 82 11.18 -8.54 11.23
C SER A 82 11.79 -8.31 12.60
N SER A 83 11.19 -8.86 13.65
CA SER A 83 11.69 -8.80 15.02
C SER A 83 11.05 -9.88 15.88
N VAL A 84 11.70 -10.19 17.00
CA VAL A 84 11.16 -11.05 18.05
C VAL A 84 11.29 -10.27 19.37
N ALA A 85 10.18 -10.01 20.04
CA ALA A 85 10.16 -9.53 21.41
C ALA A 85 10.40 -10.71 22.37
N GLU A 86 11.27 -10.51 23.35
CA GLU A 86 11.59 -11.47 24.40
C GLU A 86 10.39 -11.74 25.33
#